data_AF-A0A919GDN1-F1
#
_entry.id   AF-A0A919GDN1-F1
#
_cell.length_a   1.000
_cell.length_b   1.000
_cell.length_c   1.000
_cell.angle_alpha   90.00
_cell.angle_beta   90.00
_cell.angle_gamma   90.00
#
_symmetry.space_group_name_H-M   'P 1'
#
loop_
_entity.id
_entity.type
_entity.pdbx_description
1 polymer ?
#
loop_
_entity_poly.entity_id
_entity_poly.type
_entity_poly.pdbx_seq_one_letter_code
_entity_poly.pdbx_strand_id
1 'polypeptide(L)'
;MVAPERRQDVGRPVGGSFAKGGGRPRPLPVPVGAGRHDPVMDLRPELLPPPVSRERLDEVCREIERIADLVAARAEGADAAIMAFNATTGHGYGFPDFAEYDGSRSLEDFAREAARPARPRVPDVTRDELAEVVRRVLAASLESDYYLRLLEANVPHPRVCALLFDPPAGLRDASAEQILHEALEYRPIAL
;
A
#
# COMPACT_ATOMS: atom_id res chain seq x y z
N MET A 1 -0.20 48.81 -43.56
CA MET A 1 0.98 49.42 -42.91
C MET A 1 1.88 48.27 -42.50
N VAL A 2 2.63 47.69 -43.46
CA VAL A 2 4.00 48.07 -43.85
C VAL A 2 5.00 47.76 -42.74
N ALA A 3 5.82 46.73 -43.00
CA ALA A 3 7.02 46.35 -42.24
C ALA A 3 8.06 47.47 -42.19
N PRO A 4 9.12 47.32 -41.39
CA PRO A 4 10.43 47.10 -42.01
C PRO A 4 11.25 45.99 -41.30
N GLU A 5 11.94 45.12 -42.04
CA GLU A 5 13.39 45.21 -42.38
C GLU A 5 14.31 45.20 -41.13
N ARG A 6 15.38 44.41 -41.05
CA ARG A 6 16.50 44.36 -42.00
C ARG A 6 17.29 43.05 -41.90
N ARG A 7 17.71 42.57 -43.07
CA ARG A 7 18.91 41.74 -43.24
C ARG A 7 20.14 42.61 -43.03
N GLN A 8 21.19 42.06 -42.43
CA GLN A 8 22.56 42.38 -42.84
C GLN A 8 23.49 41.19 -42.58
N ASP A 9 24.12 40.81 -43.68
CA ASP A 9 25.21 39.88 -43.86
C ASP A 9 26.53 40.53 -43.38
N VAL A 10 27.62 39.75 -43.41
CA VAL A 10 29.05 40.11 -43.51
C VAL A 10 29.92 39.54 -42.37
N GLY A 11 30.85 38.65 -42.76
CA GLY A 11 32.22 38.68 -42.24
C GLY A 11 32.74 37.42 -41.53
N ARG A 12 33.39 36.52 -42.27
CA ARG A 12 34.58 35.75 -41.78
C ARG A 12 35.84 36.52 -42.21
N PRO A 13 37.09 36.15 -41.81
CA PRO A 13 37.61 35.17 -40.83
C PRO A 13 38.48 35.89 -39.76
N VAL A 14 39.21 35.29 -38.80
CA VAL A 14 40.57 34.70 -38.90
C VAL A 14 40.97 34.08 -37.53
N GLY A 15 41.62 32.91 -37.56
CA GLY A 15 42.78 32.50 -36.73
C GLY A 15 42.67 32.41 -35.21
N GLY A 16 42.94 31.22 -34.66
CA GLY A 16 43.22 31.04 -33.22
C GLY A 16 43.48 29.59 -32.84
N SER A 17 44.74 29.18 -32.92
CA SER A 17 45.28 27.90 -32.47
C SER A 17 45.26 27.80 -30.93
N PHE A 18 44.77 26.70 -30.35
CA PHE A 18 45.17 26.25 -29.02
C PHE A 18 45.10 24.72 -28.89
N ALA A 19 45.99 24.21 -28.06
CA ALA A 19 46.52 22.86 -28.05
C ALA A 19 45.70 21.83 -27.24
N LYS A 20 46.02 20.55 -27.54
CA LYS A 20 46.08 19.37 -26.66
C LYS A 20 45.26 19.37 -25.36
N GLY A 21 44.34 18.42 -25.29
CA GLY A 21 43.87 17.83 -24.03
C GLY A 21 43.36 16.42 -24.27
N GLY A 22 44.21 15.41 -24.06
CA GLY A 22 43.81 14.01 -24.03
C GLY A 22 42.96 13.73 -22.81
N GLY A 23 41.63 13.78 -22.97
CA GLY A 23 40.67 13.31 -21.98
C GLY A 23 40.15 11.94 -22.37
N ARG A 24 40.39 10.92 -21.54
CA ARG A 24 39.69 9.63 -21.66
C ARG A 24 38.18 9.89 -21.67
N PRO A 25 37.38 9.20 -22.51
CA PRO A 25 35.93 9.35 -22.44
C PRO A 25 35.48 9.04 -21.01
N ARG A 26 34.71 9.95 -20.40
CA ARG A 26 34.04 9.67 -19.12
C ARG A 26 33.20 8.41 -19.33
N PRO A 27 33.29 7.40 -18.44
CA PRO A 27 32.37 6.29 -18.50
C PRO A 27 30.95 6.85 -18.36
N LEU A 28 30.08 6.44 -19.28
CA LEU A 28 28.65 6.73 -19.19
C LEU A 28 28.16 6.29 -17.80
N PRO A 29 27.25 7.04 -17.15
CA PRO A 29 26.63 6.55 -15.94
C PRO A 29 25.96 5.22 -16.25
N VAL A 30 26.43 4.16 -15.57
CA VAL A 30 25.69 2.90 -15.51
C VAL A 30 24.29 3.24 -14.99
N PRO A 31 23.20 2.82 -15.67
CA PRO A 31 21.88 3.03 -15.15
C PRO A 31 21.79 2.33 -13.79
N VAL A 32 21.60 3.13 -12.74
CA VAL A 32 21.26 2.66 -11.40
C VAL A 32 19.99 1.84 -11.54
N GLY A 33 20.10 0.56 -11.16
CA GLY A 33 18.98 -0.33 -10.87
C GLY A 33 17.78 -0.16 -11.79
N ALA A 34 17.86 -0.72 -13.01
CA ALA A 34 16.67 -1.38 -13.52
C ALA A 34 16.33 -2.46 -12.48
N GLY A 35 15.46 -2.10 -11.54
CA GLY A 35 14.88 -3.05 -10.60
C GLY A 35 14.46 -4.24 -11.44
N ARG A 36 14.99 -5.42 -11.10
CA ARG A 36 14.38 -6.65 -11.57
C ARG A 36 12.91 -6.52 -11.21
N HIS A 37 12.06 -6.31 -12.21
CA HIS A 37 10.68 -6.69 -12.09
C HIS A 37 10.73 -8.21 -11.96
N ASP A 38 10.88 -8.68 -10.72
CA ASP A 38 10.63 -10.08 -10.40
C ASP A 38 9.20 -10.38 -10.88
N PRO A 39 8.99 -11.52 -11.55
CA PRO A 39 7.74 -11.78 -12.25
C PRO A 39 6.56 -11.70 -11.28
N VAL A 40 5.55 -10.91 -11.65
CA VAL A 40 4.26 -10.85 -10.94
C VAL A 40 3.72 -12.26 -10.84
N MET A 41 3.44 -12.71 -9.63
CA MET A 41 2.92 -14.05 -9.36
C MET A 41 1.39 -14.01 -9.34
N ASP A 42 0.77 -15.00 -9.97
CA ASP A 42 -0.65 -15.28 -9.80
C ASP A 42 -0.88 -15.98 -8.46
N LEU A 43 -1.55 -15.31 -7.53
CA LEU A 43 -1.98 -15.88 -6.26
C LEU A 43 -3.09 -16.91 -6.48
N ARG A 44 -3.04 -18.00 -5.72
CA ARG A 44 -4.13 -19.00 -5.69
C ARG A 44 -5.44 -18.37 -5.18
N PRO A 45 -6.61 -18.90 -5.59
CA PRO A 45 -7.92 -18.31 -5.26
C PRO A 45 -8.16 -18.10 -3.76
N GLU A 46 -7.59 -18.94 -2.90
CA GLU A 46 -7.73 -18.86 -1.45
C GLU A 46 -7.07 -17.61 -0.84
N LEU A 47 -6.09 -17.02 -1.54
CA LEU A 47 -5.40 -15.79 -1.14
C LEU A 47 -5.98 -14.54 -1.79
N LEU A 48 -6.96 -14.69 -2.68
CA LEU A 48 -7.66 -13.56 -3.28
C LEU A 48 -8.76 -13.05 -2.32
N PRO A 49 -9.06 -11.73 -2.35
CA PRO A 49 -10.16 -11.20 -1.58
C PRO A 49 -11.47 -11.90 -1.96
N PRO A 50 -12.25 -12.43 -0.98
CA PRO A 50 -13.52 -13.05 -1.30
C PRO A 50 -14.47 -12.00 -1.87
N PRO A 51 -15.23 -12.33 -2.94
CA PRO A 51 -16.19 -11.41 -3.51
C PRO A 51 -17.29 -11.13 -2.48
N VAL A 52 -17.71 -9.87 -2.40
CA VAL A 52 -18.81 -9.44 -1.54
C VAL A 52 -19.98 -9.06 -2.45
N SER A 53 -21.18 -9.58 -2.16
CA SER A 53 -22.38 -9.22 -2.92
C SER A 53 -22.74 -7.76 -2.65
N ARG A 54 -23.36 -7.09 -3.64
CA ARG A 54 -23.85 -5.70 -3.46
C ARG A 54 -24.84 -5.58 -2.32
N GLU A 55 -25.76 -6.53 -2.20
CA GLU A 55 -26.73 -6.58 -1.10
C GLU A 55 -26.05 -6.58 0.27
N ARG A 56 -24.98 -7.38 0.43
CA ARG A 56 -24.22 -7.42 1.67
C ARG A 56 -23.46 -6.12 1.92
N LEU A 57 -22.87 -5.51 0.89
CA LEU A 57 -22.23 -4.20 1.02
C LEU A 57 -23.24 -3.15 1.48
N ASP A 58 -24.42 -3.09 0.85
CA ASP A 58 -25.46 -2.12 1.19
C ASP A 58 -25.96 -2.31 2.63
N GLU A 59 -26.08 -3.56 3.09
CA GLU A 59 -26.44 -3.89 4.48
C GLU A 59 -25.39 -3.36 5.46
N VAL A 60 -24.11 -3.63 5.19
CA VAL A 60 -23.00 -3.25 6.06
C VAL A 60 -22.81 -1.72 6.05
N CYS A 61 -22.94 -1.05 4.90
CA CYS A 61 -22.91 0.42 4.80
C CYS A 61 -23.96 1.05 5.72
N ARG A 62 -25.22 0.61 5.60
CA ARG A 62 -26.33 1.12 6.43
C ARG A 62 -26.07 0.92 7.92
N GLU A 63 -25.49 -0.21 8.29
CA GLU A 63 -25.18 -0.51 9.67
C GLU A 63 -24.02 0.33 10.22
N ILE A 64 -22.98 0.59 9.41
CA ILE A 64 -21.88 1.49 9.76
C ILE A 64 -22.39 2.91 9.99
N GLU A 65 -23.21 3.45 9.07
CA GLU A 65 -23.81 4.78 9.20
C GLU A 65 -24.66 4.90 10.47
N ARG A 66 -25.52 3.90 10.73
CA ARG A 66 -26.34 3.84 11.94
C ARG A 66 -25.50 3.87 13.21
N ILE A 67 -24.38 3.14 13.24
CA ILE A 67 -23.47 3.13 14.39
C ILE A 67 -22.74 4.47 14.50
N ALA A 68 -22.26 5.03 13.39
CA ALA A 68 -21.61 6.34 13.35
C ALA A 68 -22.52 7.45 13.89
N ASP A 69 -23.80 7.45 13.54
CA ASP A 69 -24.80 8.39 14.08
C ASP A 69 -24.96 8.26 15.61
N LEU A 70 -25.03 7.02 16.12
CA LEU A 70 -25.10 6.77 17.57
C LEU A 70 -23.85 7.24 18.31
N VAL A 71 -22.68 6.98 17.72
CA VAL A 71 -21.36 7.38 18.21
C VAL A 71 -21.24 8.91 18.25
N ALA A 72 -21.62 9.59 17.17
CA ALA A 72 -21.62 11.05 17.07
C ALA A 72 -22.58 11.70 18.08
N ALA A 73 -23.76 11.12 18.27
CA ALA A 73 -24.72 11.56 19.27
C ALA A 73 -24.34 11.19 20.72
N ARG A 74 -23.28 10.39 20.92
CA ARG A 74 -22.90 9.79 22.21
C ARG A 74 -24.08 9.09 22.91
N ALA A 75 -24.89 8.38 22.12
CA ALA A 75 -26.05 7.67 22.64
C ALA A 75 -25.62 6.49 23.53
N GLU A 76 -26.38 6.20 24.59
CA GLU A 76 -26.10 5.12 25.55
C GLU A 76 -26.02 3.72 24.90
N GLY A 77 -26.55 3.55 23.69
CA GLY A 77 -26.52 2.29 22.92
C GLY A 77 -25.34 2.12 21.95
N ALA A 78 -24.44 3.10 21.84
CA ALA A 78 -23.35 3.07 20.85
C ALA A 78 -22.40 1.87 21.07
N ASP A 79 -21.95 1.65 22.31
CA ASP A 79 -21.04 0.55 22.65
C ASP A 79 -21.66 -0.83 22.37
N ALA A 80 -22.94 -1.00 22.70
CA ALA A 80 -23.68 -2.23 22.43
C ALA A 80 -23.82 -2.51 20.93
N ALA A 81 -24.06 -1.46 20.13
CA ALA A 81 -24.16 -1.56 18.68
C ALA A 81 -22.81 -1.93 18.05
N ILE A 82 -21.71 -1.32 18.49
CA ILE A 82 -20.35 -1.66 18.05
C ILE A 82 -20.03 -3.13 18.39
N MET A 83 -20.34 -3.57 19.61
CA MET A 83 -20.10 -4.94 20.04
C MET A 83 -20.90 -5.96 19.21
N ALA A 84 -22.16 -5.66 18.88
CA ALA A 84 -22.99 -6.51 18.03
C ALA A 84 -22.48 -6.57 16.58
N PHE A 85 -22.02 -5.44 16.04
CA PHE A 85 -21.40 -5.38 14.72
C PHE A 85 -20.13 -6.21 14.65
N ASN A 86 -19.25 -6.08 15.65
CA ASN A 86 -18.03 -6.88 15.79
C ASN A 86 -18.33 -8.37 15.91
N ALA A 87 -19.33 -8.76 16.69
CA ALA A 87 -19.74 -10.16 16.81
C ALA A 87 -20.23 -10.74 15.48
N THR A 88 -20.94 -9.94 14.67
CA THR A 88 -21.49 -10.36 13.37
C THR A 88 -20.41 -10.45 12.29
N THR A 89 -19.45 -9.53 12.30
CA THR A 89 -18.44 -9.40 11.25
C THR A 89 -17.12 -10.11 11.61
N GLY A 90 -16.93 -10.45 12.89
CA GLY A 90 -15.71 -11.05 13.42
C GLY A 90 -14.56 -10.05 13.65
N HIS A 91 -14.83 -8.75 13.52
CA HIS A 91 -13.85 -7.67 13.72
C HIS A 91 -13.82 -7.18 15.16
N GLY A 92 -12.87 -6.28 15.44
CA GLY A 92 -12.67 -5.66 16.75
C GLY A 92 -12.65 -4.14 16.67
N TYR A 93 -13.59 -3.55 15.93
CA TYR A 93 -13.71 -2.10 15.79
C TYR A 93 -14.06 -1.45 17.14
N GLY A 94 -13.47 -0.30 17.42
CA GLY A 94 -13.78 0.54 18.57
C GLY A 94 -14.55 1.80 18.18
N PHE A 95 -14.85 2.62 19.17
CA PHE A 95 -15.49 3.93 18.98
C PHE A 95 -14.78 4.82 17.92
N PRO A 96 -13.43 4.94 17.91
CA PRO A 96 -12.75 5.79 16.92
C PRO A 96 -12.96 5.33 15.47
N ASP A 97 -13.09 4.02 15.24
CA ASP A 97 -13.29 3.45 13.90
C ASP A 97 -14.62 3.88 13.27
N PHE A 98 -15.61 4.30 14.07
CA PHE A 98 -16.89 4.82 13.58
C PHE A 98 -16.96 6.35 13.66
N ALA A 99 -16.22 6.96 14.60
CA ALA A 99 -16.23 8.41 14.78
C ALA A 99 -15.40 9.16 13.73
N GLU A 100 -14.33 8.53 13.20
CA GLU A 100 -13.29 9.22 12.43
C GLU A 100 -12.95 8.51 11.10
N TYR A 101 -13.75 7.53 10.67
CA TYR A 101 -13.41 6.78 9.46
C TYR A 101 -13.37 7.64 8.20
N ASP A 102 -14.22 8.67 8.11
CA ASP A 102 -14.33 9.55 6.95
C ASP A 102 -13.03 10.35 6.68
N GLY A 103 -12.19 10.52 7.70
CA GLY A 103 -10.87 11.11 7.59
C GLY A 103 -9.79 10.18 7.02
N SER A 104 -10.05 8.87 6.90
CA SER A 104 -9.06 7.86 6.51
C SER A 104 -9.49 6.92 5.38
N ARG A 105 -10.79 6.68 5.21
CA ARG A 105 -11.35 5.76 4.21
C ARG A 105 -12.79 6.13 3.83
N SER A 106 -13.26 5.63 2.70
CA SER A 106 -14.68 5.77 2.33
C SER A 106 -15.56 4.81 3.13
N LEU A 107 -16.87 5.11 3.20
CA LEU A 107 -17.87 4.19 3.76
C LEU A 107 -17.88 2.84 3.03
N GLU A 108 -17.76 2.85 1.70
CA GLU A 108 -17.75 1.62 0.91
C GLU A 108 -16.52 0.77 1.20
N ASP A 109 -15.35 1.40 1.39
CA ASP A 109 -14.13 0.68 1.77
C ASP A 109 -14.26 0.05 3.14
N PHE A 110 -14.79 0.79 4.13
CA PHE A 110 -15.09 0.24 5.45
C PHE A 110 -16.11 -0.91 5.36
N ALA A 111 -17.17 -0.77 4.57
CA ALA A 111 -18.15 -1.83 4.42
C ALA A 111 -17.57 -3.08 3.75
N ARG A 112 -16.75 -2.92 2.71
CA ARG A 112 -16.07 -4.03 2.03
C ARG A 112 -15.08 -4.72 2.96
N GLU A 113 -14.40 -3.93 3.77
CA GLU A 113 -13.48 -4.40 4.80
C GLU A 113 -14.21 -5.24 5.88
N ALA A 114 -15.34 -4.75 6.40
CA ALA A 114 -16.12 -5.39 7.45
C ALA A 114 -16.92 -6.61 6.94
N ALA A 115 -17.30 -6.60 5.65
CA ALA A 115 -18.01 -7.71 5.02
C ALA A 115 -17.12 -8.94 4.74
N ARG A 116 -15.79 -8.78 4.85
CA ARG A 116 -14.81 -9.84 4.63
C ARG A 116 -14.29 -10.41 5.96
N PRO A 117 -13.73 -11.63 5.96
CA PRO A 117 -13.14 -12.22 7.16
C PRO A 117 -12.11 -11.29 7.80
N ALA A 118 -12.25 -11.03 9.10
CA ALA A 118 -11.32 -10.19 9.85
C ALA A 118 -9.90 -10.74 9.94
N ARG A 119 -9.76 -12.07 9.91
CA ARG A 119 -8.49 -12.78 10.04
C ARG A 119 -8.43 -13.92 9.03
N PRO A 120 -8.15 -13.63 7.75
CA PRO A 120 -8.07 -14.66 6.72
C PRO A 120 -6.80 -15.49 6.96
N ARG A 121 -6.94 -16.61 7.66
CA ARG A 121 -5.86 -17.59 7.84
C ARG A 121 -5.94 -18.64 6.75
N VAL A 122 -4.86 -18.78 6.00
CA VAL A 122 -4.73 -19.77 4.93
C VAL A 122 -3.58 -20.71 5.31
N PRO A 123 -3.78 -22.04 5.33
CA PRO A 123 -2.70 -22.95 5.63
C PRO A 123 -1.66 -22.98 4.49
N ASP A 124 -0.44 -23.33 4.85
CA ASP A 124 0.66 -23.62 3.91
C ASP A 124 0.94 -22.50 2.90
N VAL A 125 0.81 -21.23 3.32
CA VAL A 125 1.19 -20.10 2.47
C VAL A 125 2.70 -20.11 2.25
N THR A 126 3.10 -20.11 0.99
CA THR A 126 4.51 -20.10 0.60
C THR A 126 5.13 -18.72 0.78
N ARG A 127 6.46 -18.66 0.85
CA ARG A 127 7.18 -17.38 0.93
C ARG A 127 6.95 -16.51 -0.31
N ASP A 128 6.88 -17.12 -1.49
CA ASP A 128 6.67 -16.40 -2.75
C ASP A 128 5.26 -15.80 -2.80
N GLU A 129 4.24 -16.52 -2.34
CA GLU A 129 2.88 -15.99 -2.19
C GLU A 129 2.82 -14.81 -1.21
N LEU A 130 3.47 -14.93 -0.04
CA LEU A 130 3.52 -13.83 0.92
C LEU A 130 4.28 -12.60 0.37
N ALA A 131 5.34 -12.81 -0.41
CA ALA A 131 6.08 -11.73 -1.05
C ALA A 131 5.21 -11.02 -2.10
N GLU A 132 4.42 -11.77 -2.86
CA GLU A 132 3.43 -11.21 -3.79
C GLU A 132 2.33 -10.41 -3.06
N VAL A 133 1.84 -10.90 -1.92
CA VAL A 133 0.89 -10.15 -1.07
C VAL A 133 1.51 -8.82 -0.61
N VAL A 134 2.77 -8.83 -0.15
CA VAL A 134 3.51 -7.61 0.22
C VAL A 134 3.62 -6.66 -0.98
N ARG A 135 3.93 -7.15 -2.18
CA ARG A 135 3.97 -6.33 -3.40
C ARG A 135 2.63 -5.64 -3.68
N ARG A 136 1.52 -6.38 -3.57
CA ARG A 136 0.16 -5.83 -3.82
C ARG A 136 -0.25 -4.76 -2.82
N VAL A 137 0.22 -4.87 -1.56
CA VAL A 137 0.06 -3.82 -0.54
C VAL A 137 0.88 -2.58 -0.89
N LEU A 138 2.17 -2.74 -1.19
CA LEU A 138 3.06 -1.61 -1.50
C LEU A 138 2.66 -0.88 -2.79
N ALA A 139 2.01 -1.59 -3.73
CA ALA A 139 1.44 -1.01 -4.93
C ALA A 139 0.14 -0.21 -4.69
N ALA A 140 -0.33 -0.12 -3.44
CA ALA A 140 -1.59 0.56 -3.07
C ALA A 140 -2.79 0.11 -3.92
N SER A 141 -2.92 -1.21 -4.13
CA SER A 141 -4.08 -1.78 -4.82
C SER A 141 -5.39 -1.47 -4.08
N LEU A 142 -6.53 -1.51 -4.78
CA LEU A 142 -7.87 -1.36 -4.18
C LEU A 142 -8.18 -2.40 -3.10
N GLU A 143 -7.38 -3.46 -3.02
CA GLU A 143 -7.55 -4.59 -2.12
C GLU A 143 -6.47 -4.62 -1.01
N SER A 144 -5.72 -3.52 -0.85
CA SER A 144 -4.60 -3.43 0.10
C SER A 144 -5.01 -3.77 1.52
N ASP A 145 -6.19 -3.33 1.99
CA ASP A 145 -6.68 -3.62 3.34
C ASP A 145 -6.89 -5.12 3.59
N TYR A 146 -7.37 -5.84 2.57
CA TYR A 146 -7.49 -7.29 2.64
C TYR A 146 -6.11 -7.96 2.73
N TYR A 147 -5.19 -7.56 1.87
CA TYR A 147 -3.84 -8.13 1.84
C TYR A 147 -3.04 -7.82 3.11
N LEU A 148 -3.23 -6.65 3.72
CA LEU A 148 -2.65 -6.31 5.03
C LEU A 148 -3.11 -7.29 6.10
N ARG A 149 -4.41 -7.56 6.19
CA ARG A 149 -4.93 -8.54 7.17
C ARG A 149 -4.51 -9.95 6.89
N LEU A 150 -4.39 -10.32 5.62
CA LEU A 150 -3.84 -11.60 5.21
C LEU A 150 -2.39 -11.73 5.71
N LEU A 151 -1.57 -10.69 5.60
CA LEU A 151 -0.22 -10.69 6.17
C LEU A 151 -0.26 -10.80 7.70
N GLU A 152 -1.04 -9.97 8.39
CA GLU A 152 -1.16 -10.00 9.86
C GLU A 152 -1.64 -11.34 10.40
N ALA A 153 -2.52 -12.04 9.66
CA ALA A 153 -3.07 -13.32 10.09
C ALA A 153 -2.11 -14.50 9.89
N ASN A 154 -1.18 -14.41 8.94
CA ASN A 154 -0.33 -15.53 8.49
C ASN A 154 1.18 -15.32 8.78
N VAL A 155 1.60 -14.12 9.19
CA VAL A 155 3.01 -13.82 9.53
C VAL A 155 3.15 -13.65 11.06
N PRO A 156 4.21 -14.20 11.69
CA PRO A 156 4.37 -14.15 13.15
C PRO A 156 4.71 -12.74 13.69
N HIS A 157 5.16 -11.81 12.85
CA HIS A 157 5.57 -10.47 13.27
C HIS A 157 4.35 -9.62 13.70
N PRO A 158 4.26 -9.21 14.98
CA PRO A 158 3.08 -8.54 15.54
C PRO A 158 2.82 -7.14 14.97
N ARG A 159 3.79 -6.57 14.26
CA ARG A 159 3.72 -5.24 13.64
C ARG A 159 4.14 -5.24 12.17
N VAL A 160 3.76 -6.27 11.40
CA VAL A 160 4.17 -6.41 9.97
C VAL A 160 3.78 -5.17 9.15
N CYS A 161 2.64 -4.54 9.44
CA CYS A 161 2.21 -3.29 8.82
C CYS A 161 3.18 -2.13 9.07
N ALA A 162 3.77 -2.04 10.27
CA ALA A 162 4.76 -1.01 10.58
C ALA A 162 6.02 -1.17 9.72
N LEU A 163 6.44 -2.40 9.42
CA LEU A 163 7.58 -2.64 8.51
C LEU A 163 7.28 -2.16 7.08
N LEU A 164 6.02 -2.15 6.67
CA LEU A 164 5.61 -1.73 5.32
C LEU A 164 5.47 -0.21 5.19
N PHE A 165 4.88 0.44 6.20
CA PHE A 165 4.54 1.87 6.12
C PHE A 165 5.53 2.80 6.85
N ASP A 166 6.26 2.28 7.83
CA ASP A 166 7.32 3.00 8.55
C ASP A 166 8.58 2.10 8.69
N PRO A 167 9.21 1.72 7.56
CA PRO A 167 10.35 0.82 7.59
C PRO A 167 11.54 1.45 8.33
N PRO A 168 12.28 0.66 9.14
CA PRO A 168 13.56 1.10 9.68
C PRO A 168 14.51 1.48 8.53
N ALA A 169 15.52 2.30 8.81
CA ALA A 169 16.38 2.88 7.77
C ALA A 169 17.00 1.84 6.80
N GLY A 170 17.27 0.62 7.26
CA GLY A 170 17.80 -0.48 6.44
C GLY A 170 16.79 -1.13 5.48
N LEU A 171 15.49 -0.84 5.61
CA LEU A 171 14.41 -1.42 4.81
C LEU A 171 13.64 -0.41 3.95
N ARG A 172 14.05 0.87 3.92
CA ARG A 172 13.31 1.92 3.19
C ARG A 172 13.21 1.68 1.69
N ASP A 173 14.22 1.06 1.10
CA ASP A 173 14.28 0.69 -0.32
C ASP A 173 14.32 -0.84 -0.50
N ALA A 174 13.89 -1.59 0.52
CA ALA A 174 13.91 -3.04 0.48
C ALA A 174 12.86 -3.61 -0.46
N SER A 175 13.18 -4.74 -1.10
CA SER A 175 12.22 -5.51 -1.87
C SER A 175 11.17 -6.16 -0.96
N ALA A 176 10.05 -6.59 -1.56
CA ALA A 176 9.01 -7.30 -0.83
C ALA A 176 9.54 -8.57 -0.11
N GLU A 177 10.46 -9.29 -0.74
CA GLU A 177 11.12 -10.48 -0.20
C GLU A 177 12.00 -10.13 1.00
N GLN A 178 12.71 -9.01 0.95
CA GLN A 178 13.56 -8.54 2.05
C GLN A 178 12.71 -8.12 3.25
N ILE A 179 11.62 -7.39 3.03
CA ILE A 179 10.67 -7.02 4.09
C ILE A 179 10.03 -8.28 4.70
N LEU A 180 9.61 -9.22 3.85
CA LEU A 180 9.04 -10.48 4.31
C LEU A 180 10.06 -11.32 5.10
N HIS A 181 11.32 -11.35 4.67
CA HIS A 181 12.36 -12.07 5.38
C HIS A 181 12.48 -11.59 6.81
N GLU A 182 12.59 -10.28 7.03
CA GLU A 182 12.62 -9.66 8.37
C GLU A 182 11.37 -9.98 9.19
N ALA A 183 10.19 -9.94 8.56
CA ALA A 183 8.94 -10.28 9.23
C ALA A 183 8.88 -11.76 9.66
N LEU A 184 9.45 -12.68 8.88
CA LEU A 184 9.50 -14.11 9.21
C LEU A 184 10.60 -14.46 10.23
N GLU A 185 11.69 -13.69 10.28
CA GLU A 185 12.78 -13.88 11.24
C GLU A 185 12.43 -13.39 12.65
N TYR A 186 11.36 -12.61 12.80
CA TYR A 186 10.90 -12.13 14.10
C TYR A 186 10.71 -13.28 15.10
N ARG A 187 11.48 -13.20 16.18
CA ARG A 187 11.32 -14.02 17.37
C ARG A 187 10.77 -13.14 18.49
N PRO A 188 9.61 -13.49 19.09
CA PRO A 188 9.14 -12.81 20.29
C PRO A 188 10.23 -12.85 21.36
N ILE A 189 10.57 -11.69 21.93
CA ILE A 189 11.40 -11.65 23.13
C ILE A 189 10.47 -12.12 24.26
N ALA A 190 10.79 -13.26 24.89
CA ALA A 190 10.11 -13.66 26.11
C ALA A 190 10.40 -12.61 27.18
N LEU A 191 9.37 -11.90 27.62
CA LEU A 191 9.42 -10.95 28.72
C LEU A 191 9.16 -11.66 30.05
#